data_AF-A0A317YLB8-F1
#
_entry.id   AF-A0A317YLB8-F1
#
_cell.length_a   1.000
_cell.length_b   1.000
_cell.length_c   1.000
_cell.angle_alpha   90.00
_cell.angle_beta   90.00
_cell.angle_gamma   90.00
#
_symmetry.space_group_name_H-M   'P 1'
#
loop_
_entity.id
_entity.type
_entity.pdbx_description
1 polymer ?
#
loop_
_entity_poly.entity_id
_entity_poly.type
_entity_poly.pdbx_seq_one_letter_code
_entity_poly.pdbx_strand_id
1 'polypeptide(L)' 'NQGVFDAYSREMLNCRKAGVITGLPDAYGRGRIIGDYRRVALYGVDFLMEEKMHDFNTMSTEMTEDVIRLREELSEQYRA' A
#
# COMPACT_ATOMS: atom_id res chain seq x y z
N ASN A 1 -13.20 -0.02 -2.82
CA ASN A 1 -14.35 0.12 -3.73
C ASN A 1 -15.11 1.40 -3.39
N GLN A 2 -15.83 1.50 -2.27
CA GLN A 2 -16.62 2.70 -1.91
C GLN A 2 -15.88 4.04 -2.06
N GLY A 3 -14.72 4.21 -1.39
CA GLY A 3 -13.97 5.47 -1.48
C GLY A 3 -13.46 5.84 -2.88
N VAL A 4 -13.29 4.86 -3.78
CA VAL A 4 -12.92 5.12 -5.19
C VAL A 4 -14.12 5.70 -5.94
N PHE A 5 -15.32 5.15 -5.72
CA PHE A 5 -16.54 5.64 -6.36
C PHE A 5 -17.00 6.98 -5.80
N ASP A 6 -16.74 7.29 -4.52
CA ASP A 6 -17.01 8.60 -3.93
C ASP A 6 -16.13 9.70 -4.53
N ALA A 7 -14.91 9.35 -4.96
CA ALA A 7 -13.94 10.29 -5.55
C ALA A 7 -14.02 10.39 -7.09
N TYR A 8 -14.75 9.52 -7.76
CA TYR A 8 -14.82 9.49 -9.22
C TYR A 8 -15.59 10.69 -9.79
N SER A 9 -15.03 11.28 -10.85
CA SER A 9 -15.75 12.30 -11.62
C SER A 9 -16.83 11.67 -12.51
N ARG A 10 -17.82 12.49 -12.88
CA ARG A 10 -18.88 12.05 -13.80
C ARG A 10 -18.34 11.63 -15.16
N GLU A 11 -17.26 12.25 -15.61
CA GLU A 11 -16.56 11.90 -16.85
C GLU A 11 -15.94 10.50 -16.77
N MET A 12 -15.22 10.18 -15.68
CA MET A 12 -14.63 8.86 -15.47
C MET A 12 -15.69 7.74 -15.49
N LEU A 13 -16.83 7.98 -14.84
CA LEU A 13 -17.96 7.05 -14.84
C LEU A 13 -18.53 6.85 -16.25
N ASN A 14 -18.65 7.92 -17.04
CA ASN A 14 -19.12 7.84 -18.42
C ASN A 14 -18.14 7.06 -19.31
N CYS A 15 -16.82 7.31 -19.19
CA CYS A 15 -15.79 6.57 -19.91
C CYS A 15 -15.82 5.07 -19.59
N ARG A 16 -16.03 4.72 -18.31
CA ARG A 16 -16.19 3.33 -17.87
C ARG A 16 -17.46 2.70 -18.45
N LYS A 17 -18.58 3.40 -18.42
CA LYS A 17 -19.86 2.92 -18.96
C LYS A 17 -19.85 2.75 -20.47
N ALA A 18 -19.14 3.65 -21.18
CA ALA A 18 -18.99 3.61 -22.64
C ALA A 18 -17.99 2.55 -23.12
N GLY A 19 -17.25 1.90 -22.21
CA GLY A 19 -16.27 0.89 -22.56
C GLY A 19 -14.92 1.44 -23.05
N VAL A 20 -14.69 2.76 -22.95
CA VAL A 20 -13.45 3.41 -23.38
C VAL A 20 -12.29 3.08 -22.44
N ILE A 21 -12.56 3.03 -21.13
CA ILE A 21 -11.62 2.58 -20.10
C ILE A 21 -12.32 1.52 -19.27
N THR A 22 -11.85 0.27 -19.32
CA THR A 22 -12.47 -0.87 -18.63
C THR A 22 -11.43 -1.71 -17.88
N GLY A 23 -11.87 -2.50 -16.89
CA GLY A 23 -10.98 -3.39 -16.14
C GLY A 23 -9.99 -2.65 -15.24
N LEU A 24 -10.34 -1.46 -14.75
CA LEU A 24 -9.56 -0.80 -13.69
C LEU A 24 -9.73 -1.57 -12.37
N PRO A 25 -8.72 -1.55 -11.48
CA PRO A 25 -8.79 -2.18 -10.16
C PRO A 25 -9.65 -1.38 -9.17
N ASP A 26 -10.86 -1.00 -9.58
CA ASP A 26 -11.84 -0.25 -8.78
C ASP A 26 -12.75 -1.19 -7.95
N ALA A 27 -12.86 -2.45 -8.38
CA ALA A 27 -13.76 -3.46 -7.80
C ALA A 27 -13.07 -4.75 -7.34
N TYR A 28 -11.73 -4.80 -7.37
CA TYR A 28 -10.95 -5.95 -6.91
C TYR A 28 -9.58 -5.50 -6.37
N GLY A 29 -8.88 -6.40 -5.67
CA GLY A 29 -7.55 -6.10 -5.14
C GLY A 29 -6.56 -5.77 -6.28
N ARG A 30 -5.82 -4.67 -6.16
CA ARG A 30 -4.89 -4.19 -7.21
C ARG A 30 -3.83 -5.22 -7.63
N GLY A 31 -3.40 -6.07 -6.69
CA GLY A 31 -2.37 -7.07 -6.92
C GLY A 31 -1.06 -6.47 -7.46
N ARG A 32 -0.36 -7.23 -8.31
CA ARG A 32 0.87 -6.83 -9.03
C ARG A 32 2.04 -6.39 -8.14
N ILE A 33 2.01 -6.75 -6.85
CA ILE A 33 3.12 -6.58 -5.90
C ILE A 33 3.60 -7.97 -5.51
N ILE A 34 4.89 -8.22 -5.66
CA ILE A 34 5.55 -9.47 -5.25
C ILE A 34 6.53 -9.10 -4.15
N GLY A 35 6.23 -9.51 -2.92
CA GLY A 35 7.19 -9.38 -1.81
C GLY A 35 8.37 -10.30 -2.03
N ASP A 36 9.53 -9.95 -1.46
CA ASP A 36 10.69 -10.86 -1.51
C ASP A 36 10.55 -11.97 -0.47
N TYR A 37 9.77 -13.00 -0.81
CA TYR A 37 9.48 -14.14 0.07
C TYR A 37 10.73 -14.94 0.46
N ARG A 38 11.82 -14.81 -0.28
CA ARG A 38 13.09 -15.47 0.03
C ARG A 38 13.69 -14.97 1.34
N ARG A 39 13.39 -13.72 1.73
CA ARG A 39 13.87 -13.12 2.98
C ARG A 39 13.45 -13.91 4.21
N VAL A 40 12.24 -14.45 4.21
CA VAL A 40 11.74 -15.27 5.32
C VAL A 40 12.61 -16.51 5.49
N ALA A 41 12.94 -17.19 4.40
CA ALA A 41 13.78 -18.39 4.44
C ALA A 41 15.26 -18.05 4.76
N LEU A 42 15.75 -16.90 4.31
CA LEU A 42 17.15 -16.51 4.46
C LEU A 42 17.47 -15.94 5.84
N TYR A 43 16.56 -15.14 6.42
CA TYR A 43 16.82 -14.35 7.62
C TYR A 43 15.94 -14.74 8.82
N GLY A 44 14.81 -15.41 8.60
CA GLY A 44 13.80 -15.63 9.63
C GLY A 44 12.95 -14.40 9.91
N VAL A 45 11.78 -14.61 10.52
CA VAL A 45 10.80 -13.53 10.76
C VAL A 45 11.28 -12.55 11.84
N ASP A 46 11.87 -13.05 12.92
CA ASP A 46 12.32 -12.21 14.05
C ASP A 46 13.33 -11.14 13.60
N PHE A 47 14.30 -11.52 12.77
CA PHE A 47 15.27 -10.59 12.19
C PHE A 47 14.60 -9.52 11.33
N LEU A 48 13.62 -9.91 10.50
CA LEU A 48 12.89 -8.98 9.65
C LEU A 48 12.03 -8.01 10.46
N MET A 49 11.47 -8.46 11.59
CA MET A 49 10.75 -7.60 12.51
C MET A 49 11.68 -6.58 13.17
N GLU A 50 12.87 -7.00 13.64
CA GLU A 50 13.88 -6.09 14.18
C GLU A 50 14.32 -5.04 13.15
N GLU A 51 14.54 -5.44 11.90
CA GLU A 51 14.86 -4.54 10.78
C GLU A 51 13.74 -3.51 10.57
N LYS A 52 12.47 -3.94 10.56
CA LYS A 52 11.32 -3.03 10.41
C LYS A 52 11.17 -2.04 11.57
N MET A 53 11.47 -2.48 12.79
CA MET A 53 11.50 -1.60 13.95
C MET A 53 12.64 -0.59 13.86
N HIS A 54 13.81 -1.02 13.37
CA HIS A 54 14.93 -0.12 13.10
C HIS A 54 14.57 0.94 12.05
N ASP A 55 13.96 0.54 10.93
CA ASP A 55 13.46 1.46 9.89
C ASP A 55 12.53 2.51 10.50
N PHE A 56 11.54 2.06 11.29
CA PHE A 56 10.56 2.95 11.93
C PHE A 56 11.21 4.00 12.86
N ASN A 57 12.27 3.61 13.58
CA ASN A 57 12.96 4.48 14.53
C ASN A 57 13.97 5.43 13.86
N THR A 58 14.47 5.09 12.67
CA THR A 58 15.48 5.87 11.93
C THR A 58 14.89 6.81 10.88
N MET A 59 13.57 6.77 10.66
CA MET A 59 12.85 7.69 9.79
C MET A 59 12.97 9.16 10.21
N SER A 60 12.65 10.05 9.26
CA SER A 60 12.56 11.50 9.50
C SER A 60 11.66 11.83 10.68
N THR A 61 12.09 12.80 11.49
CA THR A 61 11.32 13.34 12.62
C THR A 61 10.31 14.40 12.19
N GLU A 62 10.36 14.87 10.95
CA GLU A 62 9.42 15.84 10.41
C GLU A 62 8.06 15.18 10.14
N MET A 63 7.00 15.65 10.80
CA MET A 63 5.67 15.06 10.70
C MET A 63 4.85 15.67 9.56
N THR A 64 5.31 15.46 8.32
CA THR A 64 4.51 15.73 7.12
C THR A 64 3.52 14.60 6.85
N GLU A 65 2.49 14.84 6.03
CA GLU A 65 1.49 13.82 5.66
C GLU A 65 2.14 12.54 5.12
N ASP A 66 3.12 12.69 4.22
CA ASP A 66 3.82 11.55 3.63
C ASP A 66 4.61 10.75 4.67
N VAL A 67 5.24 11.43 5.63
CA VAL A 67 5.99 10.77 6.72
C VAL A 67 5.02 10.05 7.66
N ILE A 68 3.89 10.66 8.02
CA ILE A 68 2.88 10.04 8.88
C ILE A 68 2.33 8.77 8.22
N ARG A 69 1.94 8.84 6.93
CA ARG A 69 1.45 7.68 6.17
C ARG A 69 2.50 6.57 6.11
N LEU A 70 3.76 6.90 5.82
CA LEU A 70 4.82 5.91 5.76
C LEU A 70 5.11 5.24 7.12
N ARG A 71 5.01 5.99 8.23
CA ARG A 71 5.13 5.44 9.59
C ARG A 71 4.00 4.46 9.91
N GLU A 72 2.77 4.77 9.49
CA GLU A 72 1.63 3.86 9.63
C GLU A 72 1.84 2.59 8.79
N GLU A 73 2.22 2.71 7.52
CA GLU A 73 2.50 1.56 6.64
C GLU A 73 3.61 0.64 7.19
N LEU A 74 4.68 1.20 7.76
CA LEU A 74 5.71 0.39 8.42
C LEU A 74 5.20 -0.32 9.67
N SER A 75 4.33 0.35 10.45
CA SER A 75 3.71 -0.25 11.62
C SER A 75 2.77 -1.40 11.26
N GLU A 76 2.10 -1.32 10.11
CA GLU A 76 1.31 -2.43 9.56
C GLU A 76 2.20 -3.58 9.08
N GLN A 77 3.33 -3.28 8.42
CA GLN A 77 4.31 -4.30 7.99
C GLN A 77 4.91 -5.06 9.17
N TYR A 78 5.10 -4.42 10.33
CA TYR A 78 5.60 -5.08 11.54
C TYR A 78 4.56 -6.00 12.21
N ARG A 79 3.26 -5.68 12.07
CA ARG A 79 2.17 -6.46 12.69
C ARG A 79 1.71 -7.67 11.87
N ALA A 80 1.89 -7.61 10.55
CA ALA A 80 1.40 -8.61 9.59
C ALA A 80 2.31 -9.85 9.53
#